data_AF-A0A0B4KZC9-F1
#
_entry.id   AF-A0A0B4KZC9-F1
#
_cell.length_a   1.000
_cell.length_b   1.000
_cell.length_c   1.000
_cell.angle_alpha   90.00
_cell.angle_beta   90.00
_cell.angle_gamma   90.00
#
_symmetry.space_group_name_H-M   'P 1'
#
loop_
_entity.id
_entity.type
_entity.pdbx_description
1 polymer ?
#
loop_
_entity_poly.entity_id
_entity_poly.type
_entity_poly.pdbx_seq_one_letter_code
_entity_poly.pdbx_strand_id
1 'polypeptide(L)'
;MRTLCLVLCFTVVVVSAGAGHQRFREKWNSVHSECQAETFVDEAIFESIRKGGNPDLPSNFGLHAFCMLKKLGFQDSNGQPVVNHIRGAVKHNVDSAKVDQVVSECAVSKGSSEQTALHIFGCFSRNNVNIGQK
;
A
#
# COMPACT_ATOMS: atom_id res chain seq x y z
N MET A 1 30.99 -36.11 42.17
CA MET A 1 31.11 -35.61 40.78
C MET A 1 29.77 -35.87 40.11
N ARG A 2 28.69 -35.09 40.27
CA ARG A 2 28.51 -33.66 39.99
C ARG A 2 29.16 -33.28 38.66
N THR A 3 28.45 -33.44 37.55
CA THR A 3 27.93 -32.32 36.74
C THR A 3 26.97 -32.86 35.68
N LEU A 4 25.70 -32.56 35.86
CA LEU A 4 24.60 -32.79 34.93
C LEU A 4 24.66 -31.65 33.91
N CYS A 5 25.21 -31.85 32.71
CA CYS A 5 25.22 -30.84 31.66
C CYS A 5 23.88 -30.84 30.92
N LEU A 6 22.93 -30.10 31.50
CA LEU A 6 21.72 -29.62 30.84
C LEU A 6 22.10 -28.88 29.55
N VAL A 7 21.94 -29.55 28.41
CA VAL A 7 21.99 -28.90 27.09
C VAL A 7 20.71 -28.07 26.97
N LEU A 8 20.80 -26.80 27.37
CA LEU A 8 19.76 -25.80 27.14
C LEU A 8 19.64 -25.60 25.63
N CYS A 9 18.59 -26.18 25.03
CA CYS A 9 18.11 -25.78 23.71
C CYS A 9 17.60 -24.33 23.79
N PHE A 10 18.49 -23.36 23.60
CA PHE A 10 18.11 -22.00 23.23
C PHE A 10 17.60 -22.02 21.79
N THR A 11 16.32 -22.33 21.61
CA THR A 11 15.61 -22.01 20.37
C THR A 11 15.42 -20.49 20.38
N VAL A 12 16.38 -19.78 19.78
CA VAL A 12 16.22 -18.36 19.46
C VAL A 12 15.12 -18.27 18.40
N VAL A 13 13.88 -18.06 18.83
CA VAL A 13 12.79 -17.70 17.93
C VAL A 13 13.05 -16.26 17.50
N VAL A 14 13.85 -16.10 16.43
CA VAL A 14 13.97 -14.83 15.73
C VAL A 14 12.64 -14.59 15.04
N VAL A 15 11.72 -13.89 15.70
CA VAL A 15 10.53 -13.35 15.05
C VAL A 15 11.00 -12.25 14.11
N SER A 16 11.23 -12.61 12.84
CA SER A 16 11.67 -11.67 11.81
C SER A 16 10.56 -10.67 11.51
N ALA A 17 10.72 -9.42 11.94
CA ALA A 17 9.84 -8.28 11.64
C ALA A 17 9.66 -7.99 10.13
N GLY A 18 10.42 -8.67 9.25
CA GLY A 18 10.34 -8.52 7.78
C GLY A 18 9.19 -9.26 7.10
N ALA A 19 8.55 -10.26 7.75
CA ALA A 19 7.55 -11.11 7.10
C ALA A 19 6.27 -10.37 6.68
N GLY A 20 5.86 -9.34 7.43
CA GLY A 20 4.70 -8.52 7.09
C GLY A 20 4.94 -7.63 5.86
N HIS A 21 6.10 -6.98 5.79
CA HIS A 21 6.45 -6.07 4.71
C HIS A 21 6.59 -6.80 3.36
N GLN A 22 7.13 -8.01 3.37
CA GLN A 22 7.26 -8.83 2.17
C GLN A 22 5.89 -9.21 1.57
N ARG A 23 4.91 -9.59 2.41
CA ARG A 23 3.56 -9.95 1.95
C ARG A 23 2.83 -8.78 1.28
N PHE A 24 2.97 -7.56 1.81
CA PHE A 24 2.37 -6.37 1.18
C PHE A 24 2.98 -6.08 -0.20
N ARG A 25 4.30 -6.21 -0.33
CA ARG A 25 5.02 -6.02 -1.60
C ARG A 25 4.64 -7.06 -2.65
N GLU A 26 4.56 -8.34 -2.26
CA GLU A 26 4.13 -9.42 -3.16
C GLU A 26 2.71 -9.18 -3.67
N LYS A 27 1.79 -8.81 -2.78
CA LYS A 27 0.41 -8.48 -3.17
C LYS A 27 0.35 -7.27 -4.09
N TRP A 28 1.12 -6.22 -3.81
CA TRP A 28 1.25 -5.04 -4.67
C TRP A 28 1.70 -5.42 -6.08
N ASN A 29 2.80 -6.17 -6.20
CA ASN A 29 3.37 -6.57 -7.49
C ASN A 29 2.39 -7.44 -8.31
N SER A 30 1.70 -8.37 -7.64
CA SER A 30 0.66 -9.19 -8.29
C SER A 30 -0.46 -8.32 -8.86
N VAL A 31 -0.99 -7.39 -8.06
CA VAL A 31 -2.08 -6.50 -8.50
C VAL A 31 -1.61 -5.55 -9.60
N HIS A 32 -0.38 -5.03 -9.51
CA HIS A 32 0.23 -4.21 -10.57
C HIS A 32 0.33 -4.96 -11.88
N SER A 33 0.80 -6.21 -11.86
CA SER A 33 0.87 -7.05 -13.05
C SER A 33 -0.50 -7.30 -13.68
N GLU A 34 -1.54 -7.51 -12.85
CA GLU A 34 -2.91 -7.63 -13.36
C GLU A 34 -3.41 -6.33 -13.98
N CYS A 35 -3.19 -5.19 -13.33
CA CYS A 35 -3.61 -3.89 -13.84
C CYS A 35 -2.83 -3.46 -15.09
N GLN A 36 -1.56 -3.86 -15.21
CA GLN A 36 -0.79 -3.65 -16.44
C GLN A 36 -1.43 -4.36 -17.65
N ALA A 37 -2.15 -5.47 -17.45
CA ALA A 37 -2.89 -6.15 -18.52
C ALA A 37 -4.20 -5.45 -18.89
N GLU A 38 -4.78 -4.63 -18.00
CA GLU A 38 -6.06 -3.94 -18.21
C GLU A 38 -5.88 -2.49 -18.67
N THR A 39 -4.92 -1.77 -18.09
CA THR A 39 -4.79 -0.31 -18.21
C THR A 39 -3.37 0.15 -18.57
N PHE A 40 -2.50 -0.77 -19.00
CA PHE A 40 -1.06 -0.61 -19.31
C PHE A 40 -0.47 0.81 -19.22
N VAL A 41 0.39 1.06 -18.24
CA VAL A 41 1.16 2.31 -18.13
C VAL A 41 2.64 1.98 -18.21
N ASP A 42 3.40 2.75 -19.00
CA ASP A 42 4.85 2.54 -19.15
C ASP A 42 5.55 2.53 -17.77
N GLU A 43 6.34 1.48 -17.53
CA GLU A 43 7.04 1.29 -16.25
C GLU A 43 8.01 2.44 -15.93
N ALA A 44 8.53 3.13 -16.94
CA ALA A 44 9.36 4.33 -16.76
C ALA A 44 8.63 5.45 -16.00
N ILE A 45 7.30 5.55 -16.12
CA ILE A 45 6.48 6.52 -15.37
C ILE A 45 6.51 6.18 -13.87
N PHE A 46 6.27 4.92 -13.51
CA PHE A 46 6.31 4.47 -12.12
C PHE A 46 7.71 4.57 -11.53
N GLU A 47 8.74 4.22 -12.29
CA GLU A 47 10.12 4.39 -11.86
C GLU A 47 10.48 5.84 -11.56
N SER A 48 10.05 6.77 -12.41
CA SER A 48 10.26 8.21 -12.22
C SER A 48 9.61 8.66 -10.91
N ILE A 49 8.33 8.31 -10.69
CA ILE A 49 7.60 8.63 -9.45
C ILE A 49 8.29 8.04 -8.22
N ARG A 50 8.74 6.78 -8.28
CA ARG A 50 9.44 6.10 -7.18
C ARG A 50 10.77 6.78 -6.83
N LYS A 51 11.45 7.36 -7.81
CA LYS A 51 12.69 8.13 -7.64
C LYS A 51 12.42 9.59 -7.20
N GLY A 52 11.16 9.99 -7.01
CA GLY A 52 10.77 11.33 -6.61
C GLY A 52 10.63 12.32 -7.77
N GLY A 53 10.61 11.83 -9.02
CA GLY A 53 10.32 12.62 -10.20
C GLY A 53 8.84 12.99 -10.33
N ASN A 54 8.54 13.92 -11.24
CA ASN A 54 7.18 14.37 -11.57
C ASN A 54 6.96 14.24 -13.09
N PRO A 55 6.81 13.01 -13.62
CA PRO A 55 6.62 12.81 -15.05
C PRO A 55 5.24 13.31 -15.49
N ASP A 56 5.10 13.61 -16.78
CA ASP A 56 3.79 13.81 -17.38
C ASP A 56 3.01 12.49 -17.31
N LEU A 57 1.86 12.52 -16.63
CA LEU A 57 1.03 11.33 -16.45
C LEU A 57 0.21 11.08 -17.72
N PRO A 58 0.28 9.86 -18.30
CA PRO A 58 -0.55 9.54 -19.45
C PRO A 58 -2.03 9.48 -19.06
N SER A 59 -2.93 9.62 -20.03
CA SER A 59 -4.39 9.72 -19.79
C SER A 59 -4.99 8.50 -19.09
N ASN A 60 -4.35 7.33 -19.23
CA ASN A 60 -4.75 6.07 -18.59
C ASN A 60 -4.17 5.88 -17.19
N PHE A 61 -3.31 6.78 -16.69
CA PHE A 61 -2.72 6.65 -15.35
C PHE A 61 -3.77 6.60 -14.25
N GLY A 62 -4.82 7.42 -14.37
CA GLY A 62 -5.94 7.41 -13.43
C GLY A 62 -6.73 6.10 -13.43
N LEU A 63 -6.89 5.47 -14.61
CA LEU A 63 -7.53 4.15 -14.75
C LEU A 63 -6.68 3.07 -14.07
N HIS A 64 -5.37 3.11 -14.24
CA HIS A 64 -4.44 2.19 -13.57
C HIS A 64 -4.49 2.37 -12.06
N ALA A 65 -4.50 3.61 -11.57
CA ALA A 65 -4.64 3.91 -10.15
C ALA A 65 -5.95 3.33 -9.58
N PHE A 66 -7.07 3.48 -10.29
CA PHE A 66 -8.34 2.91 -9.88
C PHE A 66 -8.31 1.38 -9.86
N CYS A 67 -7.78 0.74 -10.91
CA CYS A 67 -7.60 -0.72 -10.95
C CYS A 67 -6.82 -1.22 -9.72
N MET A 68 -5.71 -0.57 -9.39
CA MET A 68 -4.87 -0.91 -8.25
C MET A 68 -5.66 -0.83 -6.93
N LEU A 69 -6.29 0.30 -6.63
CA LEU A 69 -7.01 0.45 -5.36
C LEU A 69 -8.24 -0.42 -5.26
N LYS A 70 -8.93 -0.67 -6.38
CA LYS A 70 -10.06 -1.61 -6.42
C LYS A 70 -9.63 -3.02 -6.06
N LYS A 71 -8.56 -3.54 -6.69
CA LYS A 71 -8.06 -4.90 -6.43
C LYS A 71 -7.35 -5.04 -5.09
N LEU A 72 -6.80 -3.96 -4.54
CA LEU A 72 -6.27 -3.89 -3.18
C LEU A 72 -7.39 -3.70 -2.13
N GLY A 73 -8.61 -3.40 -2.56
CA GLY A 73 -9.79 -3.25 -1.70
C GLY A 73 -9.89 -1.89 -1.00
N PHE A 74 -9.12 -0.88 -1.39
CA PHE A 74 -9.23 0.49 -0.83
C PHE A 74 -10.33 1.32 -1.47
N GLN A 75 -10.84 0.88 -2.63
CA GLN A 75 -11.91 1.49 -3.36
C GLN A 75 -12.87 0.41 -3.86
N ASP A 76 -14.18 0.67 -3.89
CA ASP A 76 -15.16 -0.29 -4.37
C ASP A 76 -15.37 -0.20 -5.90
N SER A 77 -16.26 -1.03 -6.45
CA SER A 77 -16.57 -1.03 -7.89
C SER A 77 -17.22 0.26 -8.39
N ASN A 78 -17.80 1.06 -7.49
CA ASN A 78 -18.45 2.33 -7.79
C ASN A 78 -17.48 3.51 -7.63
N GLY A 79 -16.20 3.24 -7.35
CA GLY A 79 -15.20 4.27 -7.15
C GLY A 79 -15.26 4.92 -5.76
N GLN A 80 -15.99 4.37 -4.79
CA GLN A 80 -16.05 4.95 -3.45
C GLN A 80 -14.94 4.39 -2.55
N PRO A 81 -14.33 5.21 -1.67
CA PRO A 81 -13.34 4.74 -0.71
C PRO A 81 -13.91 3.70 0.27
N VAL A 82 -13.21 2.59 0.46
CA VAL A 82 -13.56 1.60 1.50
C VAL A 82 -12.89 2.03 2.80
N VAL A 83 -13.57 2.91 3.55
CA VAL A 83 -13.04 3.60 4.73
C VAL A 83 -12.40 2.65 5.75
N ASN A 84 -13.00 1.48 5.98
CA ASN A 84 -12.48 0.50 6.94
C ASN A 84 -11.12 -0.08 6.51
N HIS A 85 -10.93 -0.36 5.21
CA HIS A 85 -9.67 -0.88 4.69
C HIS A 85 -8.59 0.20 4.71
N ILE A 86 -8.94 1.42 4.32
CA ILE A 86 -8.06 2.60 4.43
C ILE A 86 -7.60 2.79 5.87
N ARG A 87 -8.53 2.77 6.83
CA ARG A 87 -8.23 2.86 8.26
C ARG A 87 -7.30 1.75 8.74
N GLY A 88 -7.47 0.52 8.24
CA GLY A 88 -6.58 -0.60 8.55
C GLY A 88 -5.14 -0.37 8.11
N ALA A 89 -4.95 0.13 6.88
CA ALA A 89 -3.64 0.48 6.35
C ALA A 89 -3.00 1.66 7.12
N VAL A 90 -3.79 2.69 7.42
CA VAL A 90 -3.33 3.86 8.19
C VAL A 90 -2.84 3.44 9.58
N LYS A 91 -3.62 2.65 10.33
CA LYS A 91 -3.25 2.17 11.67
C LYS A 91 -1.91 1.40 11.72
N HIS A 92 -1.52 0.74 10.63
CA HIS A 92 -0.26 0.01 10.54
C HIS A 92 0.96 0.89 10.28
N ASN A 93 0.75 2.13 9.82
CA ASN A 93 1.82 2.98 9.29
C ASN A 93 1.96 4.32 10.02
N VAL A 94 0.94 4.77 10.76
CA VAL A 94 0.95 6.07 11.44
C VAL A 94 0.65 5.95 12.93
N ASP A 95 1.10 6.95 13.71
CA ASP A 95 0.79 7.05 15.14
C ASP A 95 -0.71 6.98 15.41
N SER A 96 -1.12 6.27 16.46
CA SER A 96 -2.54 6.11 16.82
C SER A 96 -3.28 7.45 16.96
N ALA A 97 -2.60 8.48 17.47
CA ALA A 97 -3.14 9.83 17.62
C ALA A 97 -3.44 10.55 16.28
N LYS A 98 -2.84 10.10 15.17
CA LYS A 98 -3.01 10.69 13.82
C LYS A 98 -4.00 9.92 12.96
N VAL A 99 -4.43 8.72 13.37
CA VAL A 99 -5.23 7.81 12.53
C VAL A 99 -6.50 8.49 12.01
N ASP A 100 -7.27 9.15 12.87
CA ASP A 100 -8.54 9.78 12.46
C ASP A 100 -8.32 10.97 11.52
N GLN A 101 -7.27 11.74 11.74
CA GLN A 101 -6.88 12.83 10.84
C GLN A 101 -6.51 12.27 9.46
N VAL A 102 -5.64 11.26 9.40
CA VAL A 102 -5.17 10.69 8.12
C VAL A 102 -6.31 9.97 7.40
N VAL A 103 -7.18 9.25 8.11
CA VAL A 103 -8.35 8.61 7.48
C VAL A 103 -9.30 9.64 6.90
N SER A 104 -9.58 10.73 7.62
CA SER A 104 -10.48 11.78 7.11
C SER A 104 -9.87 12.55 5.92
N GLU A 105 -8.55 12.68 5.84
CA GLU A 105 -7.87 13.23 4.67
C GLU A 105 -7.90 12.28 3.48
N CYS A 106 -7.58 10.99 3.68
CA CYS A 106 -7.36 10.06 2.58
C CYS A 106 -8.64 9.41 2.04
N ALA A 107 -9.66 9.16 2.87
CA ALA A 107 -10.87 8.45 2.47
C ALA A 107 -11.95 9.41 1.90
N VAL A 108 -11.57 10.26 0.96
CA VAL A 108 -12.43 11.29 0.37
C VAL A 108 -12.74 10.97 -1.08
N SER A 109 -14.02 10.79 -1.40
CA SER A 109 -14.49 10.66 -2.78
C SER A 109 -14.22 11.96 -3.56
N LYS A 110 -13.79 11.82 -4.81
CA LYS A 110 -13.58 12.91 -5.77
C LYS A 110 -14.55 12.76 -6.95
N GLY A 111 -14.41 13.63 -7.95
CA GLY A 111 -15.36 13.72 -9.07
C GLY A 111 -15.49 12.44 -9.91
N SER A 112 -14.46 11.58 -9.92
CA SER A 112 -14.49 10.26 -10.57
C SER A 112 -13.77 9.19 -9.76
N SER A 113 -13.92 7.92 -10.16
CA SER A 113 -13.16 6.77 -9.63
C SER A 113 -11.65 6.99 -9.71
N GLU A 114 -11.17 7.46 -10.85
CA GLU A 114 -9.76 7.72 -11.13
C GLU A 114 -9.23 8.85 -10.25
N GLN A 115 -9.97 9.96 -10.16
CA GLN A 115 -9.59 11.10 -9.32
C GLN A 115 -9.56 10.72 -7.84
N THR A 116 -10.51 9.88 -7.40
CA THR A 116 -10.54 9.35 -6.04
C THR A 116 -9.31 8.48 -5.79
N ALA A 117 -8.93 7.64 -6.76
CA ALA A 117 -7.77 6.77 -6.62
C ALA A 117 -6.46 7.56 -6.53
N LEU A 118 -6.28 8.55 -7.40
CA LEU A 118 -5.12 9.45 -7.37
C LEU A 118 -5.05 10.22 -6.06
N HIS A 119 -6.18 10.67 -5.53
CA HIS A 119 -6.24 11.32 -4.22
C HIS A 119 -5.78 10.40 -3.09
N ILE A 120 -6.29 9.16 -3.03
CA ILE A 120 -5.90 8.18 -2.01
C ILE A 120 -4.39 7.89 -2.10
N PHE A 121 -3.85 7.61 -3.29
CA PHE A 121 -2.41 7.36 -3.47
C PHE A 121 -1.56 8.54 -3.03
N GLY A 122 -1.92 9.75 -3.48
CA GLY A 122 -1.21 10.97 -3.09
C GLY A 122 -1.26 11.20 -1.58
N CYS A 123 -2.41 10.97 -0.95
CA CYS A 123 -2.58 11.08 0.50
C CYS A 123 -1.74 10.05 1.26
N PHE A 124 -1.71 8.80 0.81
CA PHE A 124 -0.89 7.73 1.40
C PHE A 124 0.60 8.06 1.28
N SER A 125 1.05 8.59 0.15
CA SER A 125 2.44 9.03 -0.03
C SER A 125 2.81 10.13 0.97
N ARG A 126 2.01 11.21 1.08
CA ARG A 126 2.26 12.32 2.02
C ARG A 126 2.24 11.88 3.49
N ASN A 127 1.37 10.92 3.84
CA ASN A 127 1.22 10.41 5.19
C ASN A 127 2.04 9.15 5.49
N ASN A 128 2.96 8.76 4.59
CA ASN A 128 3.82 7.58 4.72
C ASN A 128 3.07 6.25 4.95
N VAL A 129 1.86 6.12 4.43
CA VAL A 129 1.08 4.89 4.48
C VAL A 129 1.60 3.92 3.42
N ASN A 130 2.33 2.89 3.85
CA ASN A 130 2.83 1.87 2.94
C ASN A 130 1.81 0.74 2.76
N ILE A 131 1.42 0.52 1.50
CA ILE A 131 0.53 -0.58 1.06
C ILE A 131 1.23 -1.56 0.12
N GLY A 132 2.58 -1.58 0.13
CA GLY A 132 3.43 -2.38 -0.75
C GLY A 132 4.10 -1.59 -1.88
N GLN A 133 3.79 -0.30 -1.99
CA GLN A 133 4.27 0.61 -3.04
C GLN A 133 5.74 1.02 -2.94
N LYS A 134 6.39 0.79 -1.79
CA LYS A 134 7.81 1.10 -1.54
C LYS A 134 8.60 -0.18 -1.40
#